data_AF-A0AAU9QU13-F1
#
_entry.id   AF-A0AAU9QU13-F1
#
_cell.length_a   1.000
_cell.length_b   1.000
_cell.length_c   1.000
_cell.angle_alpha   90.00
_cell.angle_beta   90.00
_cell.angle_gamma   90.00
#
_symmetry.space_group_name_H-M   'P 1'
#
loop_
_entity.id
_entity.type
_entity.pdbx_description
1 polymer ?
#
loop_
_entity_poly.entity_id
_entity_poly.type
_entity_poly.pdbx_seq_one_letter_code
_entity_poly.pdbx_strand_id
1 'polypeptide(L)'
;MKNKSQLYSFISDVEFPSILRFDESSGEVLTNKDISEGIYQFRWPDGTTCFPVEMYLAYLVSESEVTITKEDGGTVGTYASSLSHLVRYCYQHNVDFWELTTSHIDELISELVAEKKSDGLTRARNNDTITHTILPKCVAFLKWFQTEHCPTQYLIGVDAPKKRYQIKLKVVQKRGRDGRNFGPSEVFPTRLPTSATKSKAPIAASVIKRLWDTLNDTREEMQLNSRLSQKFDEKDQREHLDYMYHRRRIQLELLEATGLRPKELVRIPYSLNVEHIEGARLEIPTYKREEARFRVIPLERSVAMRLDLFMSLYRQNLIKRLLKYELVSSESEIDDVIYLNPETGKSVKQSAAYMDFRRLSKRANIETKTCQSMFRHRFITNMVKLHLVSFMDKSPLKNSHNFNDKDYETILKKVATFTDHKDPKSLNDYIDLAWEELDVFEYAYEVRNLHNRFNAISKLVSDARAQIKELNYSEADLKPIIENLNAIEEESNLLVDK
;
A
#
# COMPACT_ATOMS: atom_id res chain seq x y z
N MET A 1 -1.60 26.66 9.13
CA MET A 1 -1.41 25.77 10.31
C MET A 1 0.03 25.74 10.85
N LYS A 2 0.32 26.48 11.95
CA LYS A 2 1.67 26.61 12.55
C LYS A 2 2.05 25.49 13.53
N ASN A 3 1.09 24.83 14.20
CA ASN A 3 1.36 23.73 15.15
C ASN A 3 1.19 22.34 14.50
N LYS A 4 2.27 21.55 14.48
CA LYS A 4 2.32 20.19 13.88
C LYS A 4 2.23 19.07 14.93
N SER A 5 2.04 19.38 16.21
CA SER A 5 1.88 18.35 17.25
C SER A 5 0.63 17.51 16.96
N GLN A 6 0.67 16.23 17.36
CA GLN A 6 -0.49 15.35 17.24
C GLN A 6 -1.49 15.67 18.36
N LEU A 7 -2.74 15.97 17.98
CA LEU A 7 -3.80 16.39 18.92
C LEU A 7 -4.57 15.23 19.54
N TYR A 8 -4.26 13.99 19.19
CA TYR A 8 -5.02 12.84 19.67
C TYR A 8 -4.10 11.67 20.00
N SER A 9 -4.52 10.85 20.96
CA SER A 9 -3.87 9.61 21.34
C SER A 9 -4.90 8.49 21.41
N PHE A 10 -4.59 7.37 20.77
CA PHE A 10 -5.37 6.15 20.88
C PHE A 10 -4.92 5.36 22.11
N ILE A 11 -5.87 4.94 22.93
CA ILE A 11 -5.65 4.08 24.09
C ILE A 11 -6.40 2.79 23.82
N SER A 12 -5.67 1.68 23.73
CA SER A 12 -6.25 0.35 23.52
C SER A 12 -6.67 -0.30 24.84
N ASP A 13 -7.57 -1.27 24.75
CA ASP A 13 -7.99 -2.13 25.88
C ASP A 13 -8.48 -1.34 27.10
N VAL A 14 -9.45 -0.45 26.88
CA VAL A 14 -9.96 0.36 27.98
C VAL A 14 -11.14 -0.34 28.63
N GLU A 15 -10.97 -0.66 29.91
CA GLU A 15 -12.01 -1.22 30.76
C GLU A 15 -12.82 -0.07 31.38
N PHE A 16 -14.14 -0.15 31.25
CA PHE A 16 -15.06 0.75 31.92
C PHE A 16 -16.01 -0.04 32.81
N PRO A 17 -16.35 0.48 34.02
CA PRO A 17 -17.40 -0.11 34.83
C PRO A 17 -18.74 0.08 34.15
N SER A 18 -19.46 -1.01 33.91
CA SER A 18 -20.85 -1.02 33.44
C SER A 18 -21.78 -1.50 34.53
N ILE A 19 -23.01 -0.98 34.56
CA ILE A 19 -24.01 -1.40 35.55
C ILE A 19 -24.76 -2.59 34.96
N LEU A 20 -24.59 -3.77 35.54
CA LEU A 20 -25.31 -4.97 35.13
C LEU A 20 -26.75 -4.95 35.64
N ARG A 21 -26.92 -4.64 36.93
CA ARG A 21 -28.23 -4.58 37.59
C ARG A 21 -28.14 -3.76 38.88
N PHE A 22 -29.20 -3.03 39.18
CA PHE A 22 -29.46 -2.50 40.52
C PHE A 22 -30.47 -3.41 41.21
N ASP A 23 -30.16 -3.87 42.42
CA ASP A 23 -31.06 -4.68 43.22
C ASP A 23 -31.82 -3.81 44.23
N GLU A 24 -33.08 -3.48 43.92
CA GLU A 24 -33.87 -2.52 44.71
C GLU A 24 -34.14 -2.97 46.15
N SER A 25 -34.11 -4.27 46.43
CA SER A 25 -34.38 -4.83 47.77
C SER A 25 -33.16 -4.77 48.70
N SER A 26 -31.95 -4.91 48.18
CA SER A 26 -30.69 -4.87 48.94
C SER A 26 -29.97 -3.52 48.83
N GLY A 27 -30.27 -2.72 47.80
CA GLY A 27 -29.56 -1.50 47.46
C GLY A 27 -28.21 -1.74 46.77
N GLU A 28 -27.89 -2.98 46.40
CA GLU A 28 -26.62 -3.33 45.75
C GLU A 28 -26.61 -2.97 44.26
N VAL A 29 -25.51 -2.36 43.80
CA VAL A 29 -25.22 -2.15 42.38
C VAL A 29 -24.27 -3.24 41.92
N LEU A 30 -24.77 -4.19 41.14
CA LEU A 30 -23.94 -5.20 40.48
C LEU A 30 -23.30 -4.55 39.25
N THR A 31 -21.98 -4.48 39.26
CA THR A 31 -21.20 -3.95 38.15
C THR A 31 -20.62 -5.08 37.30
N ASN A 32 -20.50 -4.83 36.01
CA ASN A 32 -19.71 -5.63 35.08
C ASN A 32 -18.57 -4.76 34.53
N LYS A 33 -17.66 -5.38 33.78
CA LYS A 33 -16.61 -4.68 33.04
C LYS A 33 -16.94 -4.73 31.57
N ASP A 34 -17.15 -3.58 30.97
CA ASP A 34 -17.19 -3.46 29.52
C ASP A 34 -15.79 -3.16 29.02
N ILE A 35 -15.36 -3.90 27.99
CA ILE A 35 -14.06 -3.71 27.36
C ILE A 35 -14.29 -3.04 26.02
N SER A 36 -13.79 -1.82 25.87
CA SER A 36 -13.70 -1.19 24.56
C SER A 36 -12.36 -1.54 23.92
N GLU A 37 -12.37 -1.91 22.64
CA GLU A 37 -11.14 -2.17 21.88
C GLU A 37 -10.20 -0.94 21.86
N GLY A 38 -10.76 0.26 22.05
CA GLY A 38 -10.00 1.43 22.47
C GLY A 38 -10.80 2.71 22.47
N ILE A 39 -10.16 3.80 22.91
CA ILE A 39 -10.71 5.16 22.90
C ILE A 39 -9.70 6.15 22.33
N TYR A 40 -10.20 7.30 21.91
CA TYR A 40 -9.36 8.42 21.49
C TYR A 40 -9.48 9.56 22.50
N GLN A 41 -8.36 9.90 23.14
CA GLN A 41 -8.24 11.18 23.83
C GLN A 41 -7.92 12.27 22.82
N PHE A 42 -8.60 13.41 22.92
CA PHE A 42 -8.41 14.55 22.03
C PHE A 42 -8.07 15.82 22.79
N ARG A 43 -7.08 16.56 22.29
CA ARG A 43 -6.53 17.75 22.93
C ARG A 43 -6.55 18.96 21.99
N TRP A 44 -6.72 20.14 22.55
CA TRP A 44 -6.40 21.40 21.92
C TRP A 44 -4.88 21.55 21.72
N PRO A 45 -4.43 22.48 20.86
CA PRO A 45 -3.01 22.73 20.64
C PRO A 45 -2.18 23.15 21.87
N ASP A 46 -2.81 23.66 22.93
CA ASP A 46 -2.16 23.94 24.23
C ASP A 46 -2.04 22.70 25.14
N GLY A 47 -2.62 21.57 24.73
CA GLY A 47 -2.63 20.32 25.50
C GLY A 47 -3.86 20.13 26.39
N THR A 48 -4.74 21.13 26.52
CA THR A 48 -6.01 20.97 27.24
C THR A 48 -6.95 20.02 26.49
N THR A 49 -7.88 19.38 27.19
CA THR A 49 -8.81 18.41 26.57
C THR A 49 -9.82 19.11 25.67
N CYS A 50 -10.01 18.60 24.46
CA CYS A 50 -11.05 19.04 23.54
C CYS A 50 -12.29 18.15 23.69
N PHE A 51 -13.05 18.39 24.76
CA PHE A 51 -14.22 17.58 25.12
C PHE A 51 -15.23 17.36 23.99
N PRO A 52 -15.64 18.37 23.19
CA PRO A 52 -16.62 18.14 22.13
C PRO A 52 -16.18 17.10 21.10
N VAL A 53 -14.90 17.10 20.73
CA VAL A 53 -14.36 16.14 19.75
C VAL A 53 -14.19 14.78 20.39
N GLU A 54 -13.70 14.71 21.63
CA GLU A 54 -13.56 13.44 22.36
C GLU A 54 -14.92 12.74 22.54
N MET A 55 -15.96 13.50 22.93
CA MET A 55 -17.34 13.01 23.04
C MET A 55 -17.88 12.50 21.70
N TYR A 56 -17.64 13.23 20.61
CA TYR A 56 -18.07 12.78 19.29
C TYR A 56 -17.41 11.47 18.86
N LEU A 57 -16.10 11.32 19.11
CA LEU A 57 -15.39 10.08 18.78
C LEU A 57 -15.90 8.90 19.61
N ALA A 58 -16.26 9.12 20.88
CA ALA A 58 -16.90 8.11 21.72
C ALA A 58 -18.31 7.76 21.23
N TYR A 59 -19.12 8.76 20.85
CA TYR A 59 -20.45 8.58 20.28
C TYR A 59 -20.42 7.71 19.01
N LEU A 60 -19.46 7.97 18.12
CA LEU A 60 -19.29 7.18 16.90
C LEU A 60 -19.03 5.68 17.19
N VAL A 61 -18.36 5.38 18.31
CA VAL A 61 -18.13 4.00 18.75
C VAL A 61 -19.39 3.39 19.35
N SER A 62 -20.13 4.14 20.19
CA SER A 62 -21.33 3.62 20.85
C SER A 62 -22.47 3.31 19.88
N GLU A 63 -22.64 4.12 18.84
CA GLU A 63 -23.66 3.89 17.80
C GLU A 63 -23.28 2.80 16.79
N SER A 64 -22.09 2.20 16.92
CA SER A 64 -21.56 1.20 15.96
C SER A 64 -21.51 1.70 14.51
N GLU A 65 -21.54 3.02 14.27
CA GLU A 65 -21.49 3.61 12.93
C GLU A 65 -20.14 3.41 12.26
N VAL A 66 -19.09 3.17 13.05
CA VAL A 66 -17.72 3.06 12.58
C VAL A 66 -16.95 1.97 13.32
N THR A 67 -15.98 1.40 12.62
CA THR A 67 -15.08 0.42 13.21
C THR A 67 -14.01 1.10 14.07
N ILE A 68 -13.79 0.60 15.28
CA ILE A 68 -12.59 0.82 16.08
C ILE A 68 -11.81 -0.49 16.10
N THR A 69 -10.49 -0.44 15.99
CA THR A 69 -9.66 -1.65 16.09
C THR A 69 -8.45 -1.38 16.95
N LYS A 70 -8.04 -2.38 17.72
CA LYS A 70 -6.82 -2.31 18.57
C LYS A 70 -5.53 -2.01 17.79
N GLU A 71 -5.45 -2.40 16.52
CA GLU A 71 -4.21 -2.33 15.73
C GLU A 71 -3.96 -0.97 15.07
N ASP A 72 -4.99 -0.40 14.45
CA ASP A 72 -4.90 0.83 13.65
C ASP A 72 -5.84 1.94 14.14
N GLY A 73 -6.61 1.68 15.19
CA GLY A 73 -7.59 2.59 15.74
C GLY A 73 -8.78 2.85 14.81
N GLY A 74 -8.92 2.04 13.75
CA GLY A 74 -10.07 1.94 12.88
C GLY A 74 -10.44 3.22 12.13
N THR A 75 -11.71 3.26 11.73
CA THR A 75 -12.33 4.41 11.05
C THR A 75 -12.36 5.63 11.97
N VAL A 76 -12.52 5.44 13.29
CA VAL A 76 -12.49 6.51 14.32
C VAL A 76 -11.18 7.30 14.26
N GLY A 77 -10.04 6.62 14.08
CA GLY A 77 -8.74 7.30 13.92
C GLY A 77 -8.69 8.23 12.72
N THR A 78 -9.41 7.90 11.65
CA THR A 78 -9.52 8.76 10.47
C THR A 78 -10.43 9.97 10.73
N TYR A 79 -11.39 9.88 11.66
CA TYR A 79 -12.14 11.03 12.18
C TYR A 79 -11.25 11.92 13.03
N ALA A 80 -10.55 11.36 14.02
CA ALA A 80 -9.63 12.10 14.87
C ALA A 80 -8.57 12.88 14.06
N SER A 81 -7.95 12.21 13.07
CA SER A 81 -6.98 12.82 12.17
C SER A 81 -7.57 13.95 11.32
N SER A 82 -8.83 13.83 10.89
CA SER A 82 -9.49 14.84 10.05
C SER A 82 -9.95 16.04 10.87
N LEU A 83 -10.60 15.81 12.01
CA LEU A 83 -11.11 16.85 12.91
C LEU A 83 -9.99 17.69 13.53
N SER A 84 -8.81 17.10 13.66
CA SER A 84 -7.56 17.80 13.94
C SER A 84 -7.36 19.08 13.11
N HIS A 85 -7.80 19.10 11.84
CA HIS A 85 -7.68 20.28 11.00
C HIS A 85 -8.60 21.42 11.47
N LEU A 86 -9.87 21.10 11.73
CA LEU A 86 -10.85 22.06 12.23
C LEU A 86 -10.45 22.60 13.61
N VAL A 87 -10.06 21.72 14.53
CA VAL A 87 -9.66 22.09 15.91
C VAL A 87 -8.49 23.07 15.92
N ARG A 88 -7.46 22.83 15.09
CA ARG A 88 -6.33 23.75 14.98
C ARG A 88 -6.71 25.09 14.37
N TYR A 89 -7.65 25.11 13.43
CA TYR A 89 -8.15 26.36 12.86
C TYR A 89 -8.90 27.16 13.94
N CYS A 90 -9.88 26.55 14.61
CA CYS A 90 -10.61 27.15 15.73
C CYS A 90 -9.66 27.73 16.79
N TYR A 91 -8.66 26.96 17.20
CA TYR A 91 -7.66 27.42 18.18
C TYR A 91 -6.78 28.57 17.66
N GLN A 92 -6.33 28.52 16.39
CA GLN A 92 -5.45 29.54 15.82
C GLN A 92 -6.15 30.88 15.61
N HIS A 93 -7.44 30.84 15.29
CA HIS A 93 -8.26 32.02 15.04
C HIS A 93 -9.08 32.45 16.25
N ASN A 94 -8.97 31.72 17.37
CA ASN A 94 -9.74 31.94 18.60
C ASN A 94 -11.25 32.01 18.32
N VAL A 95 -11.75 30.97 17.64
CA VAL A 95 -13.16 30.82 17.26
C VAL A 95 -13.69 29.51 17.83
N ASP A 96 -14.75 29.59 18.63
CA ASP A 96 -15.39 28.39 19.18
C ASP A 96 -16.26 27.67 18.13
N PHE A 97 -16.56 26.39 18.35
CA PHE A 97 -17.31 25.59 17.37
C PHE A 97 -18.70 26.16 17.05
N TRP A 98 -19.37 26.77 18.04
CA TRP A 98 -20.68 27.41 17.85
C TRP A 98 -20.60 28.79 17.18
N GLU A 99 -19.41 29.33 16.93
CA GLU A 99 -19.19 30.62 16.25
C GLU A 99 -18.74 30.46 14.79
N LEU A 100 -18.60 29.22 14.34
CA LEU A 100 -18.16 28.91 12.98
C LEU A 100 -19.18 29.41 11.95
N THR A 101 -18.66 30.09 10.93
CA THR A 101 -19.45 30.61 9.81
C THR A 101 -18.94 30.02 8.50
N THR A 102 -19.67 30.26 7.40
CA THR A 102 -19.20 29.87 6.07
C THR A 102 -17.83 30.48 5.72
N SER A 103 -17.56 31.74 6.14
CA SER A 103 -16.25 32.39 5.92
C SER A 103 -15.12 31.62 6.63
N HIS A 104 -15.35 31.20 7.87
CA HIS A 104 -14.37 30.42 8.63
C HIS A 104 -14.01 29.10 7.93
N ILE A 105 -15.01 28.44 7.33
CA ILE A 105 -14.77 27.21 6.57
C ILE A 105 -14.02 27.48 5.26
N ASP A 106 -14.33 28.56 4.56
CA ASP A 106 -13.61 28.96 3.34
C ASP A 106 -12.13 29.28 3.62
N GLU A 107 -11.83 29.92 4.74
CA GLU A 107 -10.48 30.16 5.21
C GLU A 107 -9.75 28.88 5.60
N LEU A 108 -10.40 27.98 6.36
CA LEU A 108 -9.85 26.65 6.67
C LEU A 108 -9.49 25.89 5.38
N ILE A 109 -10.37 25.89 4.39
CA ILE A 109 -10.13 25.24 3.08
C ILE A 109 -8.91 25.89 2.39
N SER A 110 -8.83 27.22 2.40
CA SER A 110 -7.70 27.96 1.82
C SER A 110 -6.38 27.62 2.49
N GLU A 111 -6.36 27.53 3.83
CA GLU A 111 -5.19 27.08 4.60
C GLU A 111 -4.77 25.64 4.26
N LEU A 112 -5.73 24.72 4.16
CA LEU A 112 -5.46 23.32 3.81
C LEU A 112 -4.90 23.18 2.39
N VAL A 113 -5.34 24.02 1.46
CA VAL A 113 -4.83 24.05 0.08
C VAL A 113 -3.41 24.57 0.02
N ALA A 114 -3.13 25.64 0.76
CA ALA A 114 -1.84 26.32 0.82
C ALA A 114 -0.78 25.59 1.65
N GLU A 115 -1.18 24.66 2.53
CA GLU A 115 -0.25 23.93 3.39
C GLU A 115 0.80 23.15 2.58
N LYS A 116 2.07 23.36 2.93
CA LYS A 116 3.23 22.68 2.33
C LYS A 116 3.89 21.73 3.31
N LYS A 117 4.60 20.72 2.79
CA LYS A 117 5.42 19.82 3.59
C LYS A 117 6.64 20.53 4.15
N SER A 118 7.45 19.81 4.93
CA SER A 118 8.70 20.31 5.51
C SER A 118 9.70 20.81 4.47
N ASP A 119 9.58 20.37 3.21
CA ASP A 119 10.39 20.83 2.09
C ASP A 119 10.03 22.24 1.59
N GLY A 120 8.89 22.81 2.00
CA GLY A 120 8.42 24.13 1.54
C GLY A 120 8.04 24.20 0.06
N LEU A 121 8.12 23.08 -0.68
CA LEU A 121 7.90 23.02 -2.13
C LEU A 121 6.67 22.19 -2.46
N THR A 122 6.47 21.06 -1.77
CA THR A 122 5.37 20.15 -2.08
C THR A 122 4.16 20.44 -1.23
N ARG A 123 2.96 20.41 -1.83
CA ARG A 123 1.70 20.51 -1.10
C ARG A 123 1.60 19.36 -0.09
N ALA A 124 1.13 19.67 1.12
CA ALA A 124 0.96 18.70 2.18
C ALA A 124 -0.12 17.66 1.81
N ARG A 125 -1.17 18.09 1.11
CA ARG A 125 -2.33 17.25 0.74
C ARG A 125 -2.80 17.53 -0.67
N ASN A 126 -3.43 16.53 -1.27
CA ASN A 126 -4.17 16.69 -2.52
C ASN A 126 -5.61 17.12 -2.24
N ASN A 127 -6.30 17.58 -3.28
CA ASN A 127 -7.66 18.10 -3.15
C ASN A 127 -8.65 16.99 -2.80
N ASP A 128 -8.46 15.76 -3.30
CA ASP A 128 -9.29 14.61 -2.95
C ASP A 128 -9.30 14.33 -1.44
N THR A 129 -8.15 14.45 -0.76
CA THR A 129 -8.08 14.24 0.70
C THR A 129 -8.89 15.31 1.43
N ILE A 130 -8.83 16.56 0.96
CA ILE A 130 -9.60 17.66 1.55
C ILE A 130 -11.10 17.40 1.31
N THR A 131 -11.52 17.21 0.05
CA THR A 131 -12.91 17.06 -0.37
C THR A 131 -13.59 15.81 0.15
N HIS A 132 -12.92 14.66 0.10
CA HIS A 132 -13.54 13.36 0.32
C HIS A 132 -13.24 12.74 1.68
N THR A 133 -12.25 13.30 2.41
CA THR A 133 -11.87 12.79 3.73
C THR A 133 -12.11 13.83 4.81
N ILE A 134 -11.44 15.00 4.73
CA ILE A 134 -11.42 15.96 5.83
C ILE A 134 -12.78 16.65 5.99
N LEU A 135 -13.27 17.27 4.90
CA LEU A 135 -14.48 18.08 4.95
C LEU A 135 -15.75 17.28 5.31
N PRO A 136 -16.01 16.08 4.77
CA PRO A 136 -17.20 15.31 5.14
C PRO A 136 -17.23 14.94 6.62
N LYS A 137 -16.07 14.70 7.24
CA LYS A 137 -15.97 14.40 8.67
C LYS A 137 -16.19 15.64 9.53
N CYS A 138 -15.75 16.80 9.07
CA CYS A 138 -16.09 18.07 9.71
C CYS A 138 -17.60 18.33 9.64
N VAL A 139 -18.25 18.06 8.50
CA VAL A 139 -19.71 18.18 8.37
C VAL A 139 -20.42 17.23 9.34
N ALA A 140 -20.01 15.96 9.41
CA ALA A 140 -20.60 14.98 10.31
C ALA A 140 -20.47 15.39 11.78
N PHE A 141 -19.27 15.83 12.20
CA PHE A 141 -19.03 16.35 13.55
C PHE A 141 -19.87 17.58 13.86
N LEU A 142 -19.90 18.59 12.99
CA LEU A 142 -20.63 19.82 13.24
C LEU A 142 -22.15 19.61 13.28
N LYS A 143 -22.67 18.66 12.47
CA LYS A 143 -24.08 18.25 12.54
C LYS A 143 -24.40 17.59 13.87
N TRP A 144 -23.57 16.65 14.31
CA TRP A 144 -23.70 16.04 15.63
C TRP A 144 -23.61 17.09 16.74
N PHE A 145 -22.62 17.98 16.68
CA PHE A 145 -22.42 19.04 17.67
C PHE A 145 -23.62 19.99 17.76
N GLN A 146 -24.20 20.37 16.61
CA GLN A 146 -25.44 21.14 16.58
C GLN A 146 -26.58 20.40 17.28
N THR A 147 -26.78 19.11 17.00
CA THR A 147 -27.86 18.31 17.59
C THR A 147 -27.70 18.16 19.10
N GLU A 148 -26.50 17.83 19.58
CA GLU A 148 -26.27 17.48 20.98
C GLU A 148 -26.04 18.70 21.88
N HIS A 149 -25.37 19.75 21.38
CA HIS A 149 -24.92 20.86 22.22
C HIS A 149 -25.55 22.21 21.88
N CYS A 150 -26.07 22.39 20.66
CA CYS A 150 -26.66 23.66 20.22
C CYS A 150 -27.98 23.47 19.44
N PRO A 151 -28.98 22.71 19.96
CA PRO A 151 -30.14 22.28 19.17
C PRO A 151 -31.04 23.42 18.69
N THR A 152 -31.00 24.57 19.36
CA THR A 152 -31.76 25.77 18.99
C THR A 152 -31.04 26.64 17.97
N GLN A 153 -29.76 26.36 17.68
CA GLN A 153 -28.93 27.12 16.78
C GLN A 153 -28.91 26.48 15.39
N TYR A 154 -29.14 27.28 14.36
CA TYR A 154 -28.89 26.90 12.97
C TYR A 154 -27.40 27.06 12.67
N LEU A 155 -26.55 26.22 13.27
CA LEU A 155 -25.11 26.22 13.08
C LEU A 155 -24.73 25.75 11.66
N ILE A 156 -25.12 24.54 11.27
CA ILE A 156 -24.75 23.92 9.99
C ILE A 156 -25.94 23.22 9.31
N GLY A 157 -26.12 23.49 8.01
CA GLY A 157 -27.19 22.87 7.23
C GLY A 157 -27.44 23.55 5.88
N VAL A 158 -28.46 23.06 5.17
CA VAL A 158 -28.92 23.67 3.92
C VAL A 158 -29.98 24.72 4.25
N ASP A 159 -29.77 25.95 3.78
CA ASP A 159 -30.72 27.05 3.99
C ASP A 159 -32.12 26.67 3.49
N ALA A 160 -33.15 27.03 4.27
CA ALA A 160 -34.56 26.85 3.95
C ALA A 160 -35.32 28.17 4.18
N PRO A 161 -36.55 28.36 3.67
CA PRO A 161 -37.27 29.64 3.70
C PRO A 161 -37.38 30.32 5.08
N LYS A 162 -37.25 29.58 6.18
CA LYS A 162 -37.25 30.10 7.57
C LYS A 162 -36.07 29.60 8.43
N LYS A 163 -35.07 28.96 7.82
CA LYS A 163 -33.88 28.43 8.52
C LYS A 163 -32.64 28.92 7.78
N ARG A 164 -31.90 29.82 8.41
CA ARG A 164 -30.64 30.34 7.88
C ARG A 164 -29.51 29.79 8.72
N TYR A 165 -28.66 28.98 8.11
CA TYR A 165 -27.54 28.36 8.80
C TYR A 165 -26.30 29.25 8.74
N GLN A 166 -25.52 29.29 9.82
CA GLN A 166 -24.25 30.03 9.87
C GLN A 166 -23.22 29.43 8.89
N ILE A 167 -23.19 28.11 8.83
CA ILE A 167 -22.42 27.30 7.90
C ILE A 167 -23.37 26.69 6.88
N LYS A 168 -23.30 27.19 5.65
CA LYS A 168 -24.21 26.81 4.58
C LYS A 168 -23.68 25.60 3.82
N LEU A 169 -24.52 24.58 3.68
CA LEU A 169 -24.25 23.40 2.88
C LEU A 169 -25.05 23.42 1.57
N LYS A 170 -24.55 22.68 0.58
CA LYS A 170 -25.29 22.36 -0.64
C LYS A 170 -25.50 20.85 -0.76
N VAL A 171 -26.59 20.45 -1.39
CA VAL A 171 -26.85 19.05 -1.71
C VAL A 171 -26.18 18.69 -3.04
N VAL A 172 -25.40 17.62 -3.06
CA VAL A 172 -24.81 17.02 -4.27
C VAL A 172 -25.21 15.57 -4.41
N GLN A 173 -25.34 15.08 -5.64
CA GLN A 173 -25.58 13.65 -5.89
C GLN A 173 -24.25 12.91 -5.90
N LYS A 174 -24.06 11.99 -4.96
CA LYS A 174 -22.82 11.22 -4.84
C LYS A 174 -22.85 10.07 -5.84
N ARG A 175 -22.00 10.11 -6.85
CA ARG A 175 -21.82 9.03 -7.83
C ARG A 175 -20.49 8.32 -7.61
N GLY A 176 -20.51 7.00 -7.63
CA GLY A 176 -19.32 6.16 -7.65
C GLY A 176 -18.60 6.25 -9.00
N ARG A 177 -17.34 5.79 -9.03
CA ARG A 177 -16.57 5.66 -10.27
C ARG A 177 -17.25 4.75 -11.29
N ASP A 178 -17.97 3.73 -10.81
CA ASP A 178 -18.71 2.78 -11.65
C ASP A 178 -20.12 3.30 -12.04
N GLY A 179 -20.39 4.59 -11.84
CA GLY A 179 -21.70 5.21 -12.11
C GLY A 179 -22.79 4.92 -11.06
N ARG A 180 -22.50 4.13 -10.02
CA ARG A 180 -23.45 3.83 -8.94
C ARG A 180 -23.89 5.10 -8.21
N ASN A 181 -25.20 5.26 -8.04
CA ASN A 181 -25.75 6.37 -7.27
C ASN A 181 -25.76 6.02 -5.77
N PHE A 182 -25.12 6.85 -4.95
CA PHE A 182 -25.10 6.74 -3.49
C PHE A 182 -26.06 7.73 -2.81
N GLY A 183 -26.88 8.43 -3.60
CA GLY A 183 -27.88 9.37 -3.10
C GLY A 183 -27.35 10.77 -2.84
N PRO A 184 -28.22 11.66 -2.34
CA PRO A 184 -27.85 13.03 -2.00
C PRO A 184 -26.91 13.06 -0.79
N SER A 185 -25.94 13.96 -0.83
CA SER A 185 -25.00 14.24 0.26
C SER A 185 -24.86 15.75 0.42
N GLU A 186 -24.87 16.21 1.66
CA GLU A 186 -24.64 17.63 1.97
C GLU A 186 -23.14 17.89 2.12
N VAL A 187 -22.64 18.87 1.37
CA VAL A 187 -21.21 19.21 1.32
C VAL A 187 -21.04 20.73 1.36
N PHE A 188 -19.84 21.19 1.72
CA PHE A 188 -19.52 22.62 1.61
C PHE A 188 -19.60 23.10 0.15
N PRO A 189 -20.11 24.31 -0.09
CA PRO A 189 -20.29 24.83 -1.44
C PRO A 189 -18.97 25.14 -2.16
N THR A 190 -17.94 25.46 -1.40
CA THR A 190 -16.59 25.87 -1.82
C THR A 190 -15.99 24.88 -2.82
N ARG A 191 -15.59 25.38 -3.98
CA ARG A 191 -14.92 24.58 -5.01
C ARG A 191 -13.41 24.69 -4.83
N LEU A 192 -12.76 23.54 -4.67
CA LEU A 192 -11.30 23.45 -4.71
C LEU A 192 -10.81 23.57 -6.16
N PRO A 193 -9.62 24.16 -6.41
CA PRO A 193 -9.05 24.22 -7.75
C PRO A 193 -8.88 22.81 -8.33
N THR A 194 -9.06 22.62 -9.64
CA THR A 194 -8.85 21.31 -10.25
C THR A 194 -7.36 20.98 -10.21
N SER A 195 -6.97 19.91 -9.51
CA SER A 195 -5.62 19.37 -9.55
C SER A 195 -5.67 18.05 -10.29
N ALA A 196 -4.84 17.89 -11.33
CA ALA A 196 -4.69 16.60 -11.98
C ALA A 196 -4.21 15.57 -10.94
N THR A 197 -5.05 14.59 -10.65
CA THR A 197 -4.71 13.47 -9.79
C THR A 197 -3.95 12.46 -10.63
N LYS A 198 -2.62 12.55 -10.63
CA LYS A 198 -1.81 11.48 -11.22
C LYS A 198 -2.10 10.20 -10.45
N SER A 199 -2.62 9.18 -11.15
CA SER A 199 -2.75 7.83 -10.60
C SER A 199 -1.38 7.35 -10.15
N LYS A 200 -1.35 6.47 -9.14
CA LYS A 200 -0.09 5.88 -8.70
C LYS A 200 0.38 4.92 -9.80
N ALA A 201 1.49 5.26 -10.44
CA ALA A 201 2.11 4.39 -11.43
C ALA A 201 2.68 3.11 -10.77
N PRO A 202 2.82 2.01 -11.54
CA PRO A 202 3.65 0.87 -11.17
C PRO A 202 5.04 1.32 -10.72
N ILE A 203 5.61 0.63 -9.73
CA ILE A 203 7.01 0.89 -9.36
C ILE A 203 7.92 0.53 -10.54
N ALA A 204 8.91 1.38 -10.82
CA ALA A 204 9.87 1.16 -11.90
C ALA A 204 10.91 0.10 -11.51
N ALA A 205 11.38 -0.67 -12.50
CA ALA A 205 12.39 -1.72 -12.29
C ALA A 205 13.71 -1.16 -11.74
N SER A 206 14.13 0.03 -12.18
CA SER A 206 15.33 0.71 -11.66
C SER A 206 15.22 1.05 -10.17
N VAL A 207 14.02 1.42 -9.71
CA VAL A 207 13.74 1.70 -8.30
C VAL A 207 13.75 0.42 -7.48
N ILE A 208 13.15 -0.66 -7.98
CA ILE A 208 13.21 -1.99 -7.36
C ILE A 208 14.67 -2.42 -7.18
N LYS A 209 15.46 -2.37 -8.27
CA LYS A 209 16.89 -2.72 -8.25
C LYS A 209 17.64 -1.91 -7.18
N ARG A 210 17.43 -0.59 -7.14
CA ARG A 210 18.07 0.28 -6.15
C ARG A 210 17.68 -0.06 -4.70
N LEU A 211 16.43 -0.46 -4.44
CA LEU A 211 16.01 -0.93 -3.12
C LEU A 211 16.74 -2.23 -2.73
N TRP A 212 16.90 -3.15 -3.66
CA TRP A 212 17.66 -4.39 -3.46
C TRP A 212 19.14 -4.15 -3.22
N ASP A 213 19.78 -3.36 -4.08
CA ASP A 213 21.19 -2.98 -3.95
C ASP A 213 21.42 -2.33 -2.58
N THR A 214 20.59 -1.34 -2.21
CA THR A 214 20.67 -0.67 -0.90
C THR A 214 20.47 -1.66 0.26
N LEU A 215 19.53 -2.60 0.15
CA LEU A 215 19.29 -3.58 1.22
C LEU A 215 20.53 -4.47 1.43
N ASN A 216 21.15 -4.93 0.34
CA ASN A 216 22.32 -5.80 0.38
C ASN A 216 23.56 -5.04 0.87
N ASP A 217 23.83 -3.86 0.31
CA ASP A 217 25.01 -3.04 0.59
C ASP A 217 25.04 -2.56 2.05
N THR A 218 23.87 -2.36 2.64
CA THR A 218 23.74 -1.79 3.98
C THR A 218 23.59 -2.83 5.08
N ARG A 219 23.79 -4.13 4.76
CA ARG A 219 23.73 -5.24 5.71
C ARG A 219 24.76 -5.08 6.84
N GLU A 220 26.02 -4.82 6.49
CA GLU A 220 27.13 -4.70 7.44
C GLU A 220 26.99 -3.44 8.33
N GLU A 221 26.23 -2.45 7.89
CA GLU A 221 25.96 -1.23 8.64
C GLU A 221 24.81 -1.38 9.65
N MET A 222 24.14 -2.54 9.69
CA MET A 222 23.04 -2.77 10.63
C MET A 222 23.57 -2.90 12.06
N GLN A 223 23.00 -2.10 12.96
CA GLN A 223 23.39 -2.09 14.37
C GLN A 223 22.20 -2.41 15.28
N LEU A 224 22.50 -3.09 16.38
CA LEU A 224 21.57 -3.32 17.48
C LEU A 224 21.41 -2.06 18.31
N ASN A 225 20.26 -1.93 18.97
CA ASN A 225 20.12 -0.91 20.00
C ASN A 225 21.00 -1.27 21.21
N SER A 226 21.44 -0.26 21.96
CA SER A 226 22.38 -0.43 23.09
C SER A 226 21.85 -1.40 24.15
N ARG A 227 20.53 -1.39 24.39
CA ARG A 227 19.86 -2.26 25.36
C ARG A 227 20.01 -3.75 24.99
N LEU A 228 19.77 -4.10 23.72
CA LEU A 228 19.87 -5.48 23.23
C LEU A 228 21.34 -5.90 23.07
N SER A 229 22.22 -5.00 22.66
CA SER A 229 23.66 -5.26 22.56
C SER A 229 24.27 -5.63 23.92
N GLN A 230 23.81 -5.02 25.01
CA GLN A 230 24.24 -5.40 26.37
C GLN A 230 23.63 -6.71 26.87
N LYS A 231 22.45 -7.09 26.36
CA LYS A 231 21.73 -8.30 26.80
C LYS A 231 22.19 -9.56 26.06
N PHE A 232 22.47 -9.45 24.76
CA PHE A 232 22.75 -10.58 23.88
C PHE A 232 24.24 -10.89 23.80
N ASP A 233 24.59 -12.18 23.72
CA ASP A 233 25.95 -12.61 23.38
C ASP A 233 26.25 -12.35 21.89
N GLU A 234 27.52 -12.39 21.49
CA GLU A 234 27.92 -12.05 20.12
C GLU A 234 27.22 -12.90 19.04
N LYS A 235 26.93 -14.17 19.35
CA LYS A 235 26.24 -15.06 18.41
C LYS A 235 24.78 -14.61 18.24
N ASP A 236 24.08 -14.36 19.35
CA ASP A 236 22.69 -13.92 19.34
C ASP A 236 22.53 -12.50 18.78
N GLN A 237 23.54 -11.65 18.94
CA GLN A 237 23.61 -10.36 18.27
C GLN A 237 23.64 -10.52 16.75
N ARG A 238 24.50 -11.39 16.21
CA ARG A 238 24.55 -11.70 14.78
C ARG A 238 23.24 -12.29 14.27
N GLU A 239 22.69 -13.28 14.99
CA GLU A 239 21.40 -13.90 14.62
C GLU A 239 20.23 -12.90 14.66
N HIS A 240 20.26 -11.91 15.54
CA HIS A 240 19.25 -10.85 15.59
C HIS A 240 19.34 -9.94 14.37
N LEU A 241 20.55 -9.53 14.00
CA LEU A 241 20.78 -8.71 12.81
C LEU A 241 20.39 -9.48 11.53
N ASP A 242 20.71 -10.78 11.46
CA ASP A 242 20.28 -11.65 10.37
C ASP A 242 18.76 -11.73 10.26
N TYR A 243 18.05 -11.96 11.37
CA TYR A 243 16.57 -11.93 11.35
C TYR A 243 16.05 -10.59 10.81
N MET A 244 16.60 -9.47 11.27
CA MET A 244 16.16 -8.14 10.84
C MET A 244 16.43 -7.88 9.36
N TYR A 245 17.58 -8.33 8.85
CA TYR A 245 17.95 -8.25 7.44
C TYR A 245 17.02 -9.12 6.59
N HIS A 246 16.89 -10.40 6.94
CA HIS A 246 16.07 -11.35 6.18
C HIS A 246 14.58 -11.00 6.26
N ARG A 247 14.09 -10.42 7.36
CA ARG A 247 12.73 -9.89 7.45
C ARG A 247 12.51 -8.80 6.40
N ARG A 248 13.39 -7.79 6.31
CA ARG A 248 13.31 -6.74 5.28
C ARG A 248 13.41 -7.31 3.87
N ARG A 249 14.25 -8.32 3.68
CA ARG A 249 14.39 -9.02 2.40
C ARG A 249 13.09 -9.69 1.96
N ILE A 250 12.49 -10.54 2.79
CA ILE A 250 11.22 -11.18 2.46
C ILE A 250 10.09 -10.16 2.30
N GLN A 251 10.20 -8.94 2.88
CA GLN A 251 9.28 -7.85 2.59
C GLN A 251 9.25 -7.54 1.10
N LEU A 252 10.42 -7.31 0.51
CA LEU A 252 10.55 -6.95 -0.90
C LEU A 252 10.13 -8.13 -1.78
N GLU A 253 10.61 -9.33 -1.47
CA GLU A 253 10.27 -10.54 -2.24
C GLU A 253 8.75 -10.77 -2.29
N LEU A 254 8.06 -10.69 -1.15
CA LEU A 254 6.62 -10.90 -1.11
C LEU A 254 5.84 -9.75 -1.75
N LEU A 255 6.28 -8.49 -1.61
CA LEU A 255 5.66 -7.36 -2.31
C LEU A 255 5.72 -7.53 -3.83
N GLU A 256 6.86 -7.99 -4.36
CA GLU A 256 7.05 -8.25 -5.79
C GLU A 256 6.28 -9.47 -6.27
N ALA A 257 6.38 -10.59 -5.55
CA ALA A 257 5.81 -11.86 -5.97
C ALA A 257 4.28 -11.90 -5.86
N THR A 258 3.66 -11.08 -5.00
CA THR A 258 2.24 -11.22 -4.66
C THR A 258 1.41 -9.94 -4.75
N GLY A 259 2.05 -8.77 -4.79
CA GLY A 259 1.33 -7.49 -4.72
C GLY A 259 0.45 -7.32 -3.48
N LEU A 260 0.80 -8.00 -2.37
CA LEU A 260 0.04 -7.96 -1.13
C LEU A 260 -0.05 -6.54 -0.54
N ARG A 261 -1.09 -6.29 0.24
CA ARG A 261 -1.26 -5.04 0.99
C ARG A 261 -0.40 -5.09 2.25
N PRO A 262 0.09 -3.94 2.77
CA PRO A 262 0.91 -3.91 3.98
C PRO A 262 0.24 -4.59 5.19
N LYS A 263 -1.09 -4.49 5.33
CA LYS A 263 -1.87 -5.15 6.38
C LYS A 263 -1.90 -6.67 6.23
N GLU A 264 -1.84 -7.17 4.99
CA GLU A 264 -1.84 -8.60 4.68
C GLU A 264 -0.47 -9.21 5.02
N LEU A 265 0.64 -8.49 4.76
CA LEU A 265 2.01 -8.93 5.05
C LEU A 265 2.20 -9.39 6.50
N VAL A 266 1.75 -8.56 7.44
CA VAL A 266 2.01 -8.77 8.88
C VAL A 266 1.09 -9.81 9.52
N ARG A 267 0.09 -10.28 8.77
CA ARG A 267 -0.94 -11.22 9.23
C ARG A 267 -0.85 -12.59 8.54
N ILE A 268 0.16 -12.83 7.70
CA ILE A 268 0.33 -14.12 7.04
C ILE A 268 0.57 -15.19 8.11
N PRO A 269 -0.34 -16.18 8.27
CA PRO A 269 -0.20 -17.19 9.32
C PRO A 269 0.98 -18.11 9.03
N TYR A 270 1.74 -18.46 10.08
CA TYR A 270 2.87 -19.38 9.92
C TYR A 270 2.37 -20.81 9.73
N SER A 271 1.51 -21.31 10.63
CA SER A 271 1.02 -22.69 10.64
C SER A 271 0.38 -23.11 9.31
N LEU A 272 -0.53 -22.29 8.78
CA LEU A 272 -1.21 -22.56 7.50
C LEU A 272 -0.25 -22.61 6.32
N ASN A 273 0.89 -21.92 6.38
CA ASN A 273 1.78 -21.77 5.24
C ASN A 273 2.94 -22.78 5.21
N VAL A 274 3.13 -23.59 6.24
CA VAL A 274 4.19 -24.62 6.26
C VAL A 274 4.05 -25.56 5.06
N GLU A 275 2.88 -26.18 4.89
CA GLU A 275 2.63 -27.12 3.77
C GLU A 275 2.50 -26.41 2.42
N HIS A 276 1.90 -25.21 2.39
CA HIS A 276 1.70 -24.48 1.15
C HIS A 276 3.03 -24.11 0.47
N ILE A 277 4.05 -23.78 1.25
CA ILE A 277 5.35 -23.36 0.74
C ILE A 277 6.11 -24.53 0.08
N GLU A 278 5.94 -25.76 0.58
CA GLU A 278 6.48 -26.96 -0.08
C GLU A 278 5.92 -27.10 -1.51
N GLY A 279 4.64 -26.78 -1.69
CA GLY A 279 3.97 -26.72 -2.99
C GLY A 279 4.26 -25.46 -3.81
N ALA A 280 5.21 -24.61 -3.39
CA ALA A 280 5.48 -23.28 -3.94
C ALA A 280 4.23 -22.39 -4.02
N ARG A 281 3.44 -22.36 -2.94
CA ARG A 281 2.23 -21.53 -2.80
C ARG A 281 2.31 -20.74 -1.50
N LEU A 282 1.57 -19.63 -1.47
CA LEU A 282 1.40 -18.80 -0.29
C LEU A 282 -0.06 -18.46 -0.10
N GLU A 283 -0.60 -18.82 1.06
CA GLU A 283 -1.94 -18.48 1.49
C GLU A 283 -1.92 -17.17 2.29
N ILE A 284 -2.60 -16.16 1.77
CA ILE A 284 -2.62 -14.79 2.30
C ILE A 284 -4.04 -14.43 2.75
N PRO A 285 -4.23 -13.89 3.95
CA PRO A 285 -5.55 -13.45 4.39
C PRO A 285 -5.99 -12.17 3.67
N THR A 286 -7.30 -12.02 3.49
CA THR A 286 -7.94 -10.89 2.81
C THR A 286 -8.95 -10.24 3.77
N TYR A 287 -8.75 -8.97 4.11
CA TYR A 287 -9.50 -8.29 5.19
C TYR A 287 -10.40 -7.15 4.71
N LYS A 288 -10.86 -7.19 3.46
CA LYS A 288 -11.85 -6.22 2.96
C LYS A 288 -13.31 -6.65 3.21
N ARG A 289 -13.56 -7.76 3.93
CA ARG A 289 -14.89 -8.31 4.22
C ARG A 289 -14.95 -8.79 5.68
N GLU A 290 -16.16 -8.92 6.22
CA GLU A 290 -16.44 -9.28 7.63
C GLU A 290 -15.96 -10.70 8.01
N GLU A 291 -15.80 -11.60 7.03
CA GLU A 291 -15.23 -12.94 7.22
C GLU A 291 -13.77 -13.00 6.75
N ALA A 292 -12.93 -13.72 7.49
CA ALA A 292 -11.54 -14.03 7.13
C ALA A 292 -11.50 -14.93 5.90
N ARG A 293 -11.41 -14.32 4.71
CA ARG A 293 -11.18 -15.04 3.46
C ARG A 293 -9.70 -15.13 3.19
N PHE A 294 -9.25 -16.27 2.69
CA PHE A 294 -7.88 -16.46 2.25
C PHE A 294 -7.81 -16.52 0.72
N ARG A 295 -6.66 -16.13 0.17
CA ARG A 295 -6.32 -16.34 -1.23
C ARG A 295 -4.98 -17.05 -1.33
N VAL A 296 -4.89 -18.01 -2.23
CA VAL A 296 -3.66 -18.75 -2.49
C VAL A 296 -2.99 -18.20 -3.74
N ILE A 297 -1.72 -17.83 -3.63
CA ILE A 297 -0.91 -17.30 -4.72
C ILE A 297 0.23 -18.27 -5.01
N PRO A 298 0.41 -18.74 -6.25
CA PRO A 298 1.59 -19.51 -6.63
C PRO A 298 2.84 -18.62 -6.59
N LEU A 299 3.92 -19.15 -6.05
CA LEU A 299 5.22 -18.50 -5.96
C LEU A 299 6.20 -19.14 -6.95
N GLU A 300 7.19 -18.34 -7.37
CA GLU A 300 8.38 -18.91 -7.98
C GLU A 300 9.10 -19.81 -6.96
N ARG A 301 9.63 -20.96 -7.41
CA ARG A 301 10.35 -21.91 -6.53
C ARG A 301 11.45 -21.23 -5.72
N SER A 302 12.19 -20.30 -6.33
CA SER A 302 13.28 -19.60 -5.62
C SER A 302 12.77 -18.72 -4.48
N VAL A 303 11.60 -18.09 -4.63
CA VAL A 303 10.95 -17.28 -3.58
C VAL A 303 10.43 -18.18 -2.47
N ALA A 304 9.79 -19.30 -2.83
CA ALA A 304 9.30 -20.29 -1.86
C ALA A 304 10.44 -20.83 -1.00
N MET A 305 11.57 -21.22 -1.60
CA MET A 305 12.76 -21.69 -0.87
C MET A 305 13.32 -20.65 0.10
N ARG A 306 13.36 -19.37 -0.30
CA ARG A 306 13.84 -18.29 0.58
C ARG A 306 12.87 -18.00 1.73
N LEU A 307 11.56 -18.10 1.47
CA LEU A 307 10.55 -17.97 2.51
C LEU A 307 10.61 -19.14 3.50
N ASP A 308 10.79 -20.36 3.01
CA ASP A 308 10.98 -21.56 3.83
C ASP A 308 12.22 -21.42 4.73
N LEU A 309 13.36 -21.02 4.16
CA LEU A 309 14.57 -20.73 4.94
C LEU A 309 14.31 -19.67 6.01
N PHE A 310 13.54 -18.63 5.69
CA PHE A 310 13.19 -17.62 6.68
C PHE A 310 12.34 -18.16 7.83
N MET A 311 11.35 -18.99 7.51
CA MET A 311 10.43 -19.60 8.46
C MET A 311 11.11 -20.64 9.35
N SER A 312 11.92 -21.51 8.76
CA SER A 312 12.56 -22.64 9.45
C SER A 312 13.82 -22.25 10.22
N LEU A 313 14.59 -21.27 9.73
CA LEU A 313 15.85 -20.84 10.34
C LEU A 313 15.71 -19.53 11.10
N TYR A 314 15.50 -18.42 10.40
CA TYR A 314 15.60 -17.08 11.01
C TYR A 314 14.50 -16.82 12.03
N ARG A 315 13.25 -17.20 11.74
CA ARG A 315 12.13 -17.08 12.68
C ARG A 315 12.33 -17.99 13.89
N GLN A 316 12.77 -19.23 13.71
CA GLN A 316 13.01 -20.16 14.82
C GLN A 316 14.16 -19.70 15.73
N ASN A 317 15.25 -19.18 15.17
CA ASN A 317 16.33 -18.61 15.95
C ASN A 317 15.89 -17.37 16.74
N LEU A 318 15.03 -16.52 16.17
CA LEU A 318 14.40 -15.43 16.91
C LEU A 318 13.62 -15.97 18.13
N ILE A 319 12.77 -16.97 17.93
CA ILE A 319 11.95 -17.55 19.01
C ILE A 319 12.83 -18.10 20.14
N LYS A 320 13.84 -18.91 19.80
CA LYS A 320 14.80 -19.46 20.77
C LYS A 320 15.50 -18.37 21.56
N ARG A 321 15.93 -17.29 20.89
CA ARG A 321 16.57 -16.14 21.54
C ARG A 321 15.61 -15.39 22.47
N LEU A 322 14.35 -15.18 22.06
CA LEU A 322 13.34 -14.51 22.89
C LEU A 322 13.12 -15.26 24.22
N LEU A 323 13.05 -16.59 24.17
CA LEU A 323 12.93 -17.46 25.34
C LEU A 323 14.21 -17.46 26.19
N LYS A 324 15.39 -17.61 25.55
CA LYS A 324 16.70 -17.63 26.23
C LYS A 324 16.91 -16.41 27.12
N TYR A 325 16.46 -15.24 26.66
CA TYR A 325 16.63 -13.97 27.36
C TYR A 325 15.37 -13.50 28.09
N GLU A 326 14.37 -14.37 28.30
CA GLU A 326 13.15 -14.05 29.05
C GLU A 326 12.46 -12.76 28.54
N LEU A 327 12.50 -12.54 27.22
CA LEU A 327 11.73 -11.47 26.58
C LEU A 327 10.27 -11.87 26.36
N VAL A 328 10.03 -13.18 26.39
CA VAL A 328 8.74 -13.85 26.28
C VAL A 328 8.78 -15.03 27.26
N SER A 329 7.69 -15.30 27.98
CA SER A 329 7.67 -16.32 29.04
C SER A 329 7.56 -17.74 28.49
N SER A 330 6.86 -17.91 27.36
CA SER A 330 6.60 -19.20 26.74
C SER A 330 6.28 -19.07 25.24
N GLU A 331 6.37 -20.17 24.49
CA GLU A 331 6.02 -20.18 23.07
C GLU A 331 4.54 -19.84 22.82
N SER A 332 3.65 -20.07 23.79
CA SER A 332 2.23 -19.72 23.68
C SER A 332 1.96 -18.21 23.62
N GLU A 333 2.92 -17.38 24.04
CA GLU A 333 2.85 -15.94 23.90
C GLU A 333 3.24 -15.46 22.48
N ILE A 334 3.73 -16.34 21.61
CA ILE A 334 4.21 -15.99 20.26
C ILE A 334 3.05 -16.08 19.27
N ASP A 335 2.84 -15.03 18.48
CA ASP A 335 1.76 -15.02 17.51
C ASP A 335 2.06 -15.98 16.34
N ASP A 336 1.03 -16.67 15.85
CA ASP A 336 1.12 -17.55 14.69
C ASP A 336 1.17 -16.77 13.37
N VAL A 337 2.21 -15.97 13.20
CA VAL A 337 2.48 -15.24 11.96
C VAL A 337 3.94 -15.42 11.54
N ILE A 338 4.18 -15.32 10.23
CA ILE A 338 5.53 -15.33 9.67
C ILE A 338 6.30 -14.08 10.12
N TYR A 339 5.62 -12.94 10.22
CA TYR A 339 6.21 -11.61 10.42
C TYR A 339 6.21 -11.17 11.89
N LEU A 340 7.24 -11.56 12.65
CA LEU A 340 7.33 -11.28 14.09
C LEU A 340 8.11 -10.00 14.44
N ASN A 341 7.68 -9.36 15.53
CA ASN A 341 8.41 -8.34 16.24
C ASN A 341 9.61 -8.97 16.97
N PRO A 342 10.83 -8.46 16.77
CA PRO A 342 12.05 -9.09 17.27
C PRO A 342 12.25 -8.95 18.79
N GLU A 343 11.40 -8.19 19.48
CA GLU A 343 11.48 -7.97 20.92
C GLU A 343 10.31 -8.59 21.70
N THR A 344 9.15 -8.79 21.06
CA THR A 344 7.92 -9.22 21.77
C THR A 344 7.36 -10.55 21.29
N GLY A 345 7.83 -11.11 20.16
CA GLY A 345 7.23 -12.32 19.57
C GLY A 345 5.80 -12.12 19.05
N LYS A 346 5.30 -10.90 19.03
CA LYS A 346 3.98 -10.53 18.48
C LYS A 346 4.07 -10.15 17.00
N SER A 347 2.94 -10.11 16.31
CA SER A 347 2.88 -9.60 14.94
C SER A 347 3.44 -8.17 14.84
N VAL A 348 4.20 -7.90 13.79
CA VAL A 348 4.70 -6.54 13.51
C VAL A 348 3.52 -5.61 13.20
N LYS A 349 3.43 -4.47 13.89
CA LYS A 349 2.43 -3.45 13.56
C LYS A 349 2.55 -3.04 12.09
N GLN A 350 1.42 -2.90 11.38
CA GLN A 350 1.42 -2.47 9.97
C GLN A 350 2.19 -1.16 9.75
N SER A 351 2.06 -0.20 10.66
CA SER A 351 2.80 1.06 10.62
C SER A 351 4.31 0.88 10.75
N ALA A 352 4.77 -0.07 11.56
CA ALA A 352 6.18 -0.42 11.70
C ALA A 352 6.72 -1.07 10.41
N ALA A 353 5.99 -2.01 9.81
CA ALA A 353 6.36 -2.60 8.53
C ALA A 353 6.43 -1.55 7.40
N TYR A 354 5.53 -0.58 7.40
CA TYR A 354 5.57 0.56 6.47
C TYR A 354 6.80 1.46 6.72
N MET A 355 7.12 1.73 7.98
CA MET A 355 8.27 2.55 8.35
C MET A 355 9.59 1.88 8.00
N ASP A 356 9.71 0.56 8.13
CA ASP A 356 10.89 -0.19 7.68
C ASP A 356 11.14 0.00 6.18
N PHE A 357 10.11 -0.17 5.36
CA PHE A 357 10.19 0.10 3.92
C PHE A 357 10.52 1.56 3.60
N ARG A 358 9.92 2.51 4.34
CA ARG A 358 10.18 3.95 4.15
C ARG A 358 11.62 4.31 4.50
N ARG A 359 12.18 3.73 5.56
CA ARG A 359 13.59 3.92 5.94
C ARG A 359 14.52 3.39 4.86
N LEU A 360 14.24 2.20 4.31
CA LEU A 360 14.98 1.65 3.19
C LEU A 360 14.91 2.56 1.95
N SER A 361 13.72 3.04 1.59
CA SER A 361 13.53 3.96 0.46
C SER A 361 14.30 5.28 0.64
N LYS A 362 14.32 5.82 1.86
CA LYS A 362 15.08 7.02 2.19
C LYS A 362 16.58 6.77 2.09
N ARG A 363 17.06 5.63 2.61
CA ARG A 363 18.47 5.24 2.55
C ARG A 363 18.95 5.00 1.12
N ALA A 364 18.06 4.50 0.28
CA ALA A 364 18.28 4.33 -1.15
C ALA A 364 18.31 5.67 -1.92
N ASN A 365 18.12 6.83 -1.27
CA ASN A 365 18.10 8.16 -1.90
C ASN A 365 17.17 8.24 -3.11
N ILE A 366 15.99 7.60 -3.00
CA ILE A 366 14.97 7.65 -4.06
C ILE A 366 14.17 8.95 -3.90
N GLU A 367 14.36 9.87 -4.84
CA GLU A 367 13.71 11.19 -4.85
C GLU A 367 12.21 11.08 -5.22
N THR A 368 11.85 10.08 -6.00
CA THR A 368 10.46 9.83 -6.40
C THR A 368 9.67 9.19 -5.26
N LYS A 369 8.36 9.48 -5.23
CA LYS A 369 7.46 8.90 -4.23
C LYS A 369 7.46 7.39 -4.36
N THR A 370 8.06 6.69 -3.38
CA THR A 370 8.13 5.22 -3.33
C THR A 370 7.29 4.71 -2.16
N CYS A 371 6.34 3.81 -2.45
CA CYS A 371 5.49 3.21 -1.42
C CYS A 371 5.12 1.76 -1.78
N GLN A 372 4.85 0.93 -0.77
CA GLN A 372 4.51 -0.48 -0.95
C GLN A 372 3.31 -0.70 -1.89
N SER A 373 2.34 0.24 -1.94
CA SER A 373 1.23 0.13 -2.89
C SER A 373 1.67 0.13 -4.36
N MET A 374 2.82 0.72 -4.70
CA MET A 374 3.31 0.72 -6.09
C MET A 374 3.84 -0.65 -6.54
N PHE A 375 4.33 -1.48 -5.62
CA PHE A 375 4.62 -2.89 -5.90
C PHE A 375 3.35 -3.63 -6.28
N ARG A 376 2.25 -3.35 -5.57
CA ARG A 376 0.93 -3.88 -5.94
C ARG A 376 0.48 -3.42 -7.32
N HIS A 377 0.66 -2.14 -7.69
CA HIS A 377 0.36 -1.68 -9.04
C HIS A 377 1.20 -2.45 -10.09
N ARG A 378 2.50 -2.64 -9.84
CA ARG A 378 3.41 -3.41 -10.70
C ARG A 378 3.00 -4.88 -10.83
N PHE A 379 2.66 -5.53 -9.73
CA PHE A 379 2.18 -6.91 -9.72
C PHE A 379 0.90 -7.06 -10.55
N ILE A 380 -0.07 -6.15 -10.38
CA ILE A 380 -1.32 -6.17 -11.16
C ILE A 380 -1.03 -5.98 -12.65
N THR A 381 -0.22 -4.99 -13.03
CA THR A 381 0.20 -4.78 -14.43
C THR A 381 0.85 -6.04 -15.00
N ASN A 382 1.78 -6.67 -14.27
CA ASN A 382 2.41 -7.92 -14.68
C ASN A 382 1.40 -9.07 -14.86
N MET A 383 0.44 -9.22 -13.95
CA MET A 383 -0.62 -10.22 -14.06
C MET A 383 -1.50 -9.99 -15.29
N VAL A 384 -1.88 -8.74 -15.55
CA VAL A 384 -2.64 -8.39 -16.76
C VAL A 384 -1.84 -8.73 -18.01
N LYS A 385 -0.55 -8.34 -18.10
CA LYS A 385 0.34 -8.70 -19.21
C LYS A 385 0.42 -10.21 -19.44
N LEU A 386 0.68 -10.98 -18.38
CA LEU A 386 0.79 -12.45 -18.47
C LEU A 386 -0.50 -13.08 -19.00
N HIS A 387 -1.66 -12.59 -18.54
CA HIS A 387 -2.95 -13.08 -19.00
C HIS A 387 -3.31 -12.60 -20.41
N LEU A 388 -2.86 -11.41 -20.84
CA LEU A 388 -2.98 -10.94 -22.22
C LEU A 388 -2.18 -11.85 -23.15
N VAL A 389 -0.90 -12.07 -22.87
CA VAL A 389 -0.03 -12.97 -23.65
C VAL A 389 -0.62 -14.38 -23.71
N SER A 390 -0.99 -14.95 -22.57
CA SER A 390 -1.61 -16.29 -22.54
C SER A 390 -2.93 -16.37 -23.31
N PHE A 391 -3.68 -15.27 -23.39
CA PHE A 391 -4.92 -15.21 -24.17
C PHE A 391 -4.63 -15.17 -25.67
N MET A 392 -3.62 -14.40 -26.09
CA MET A 392 -3.14 -14.34 -27.48
C MET A 392 -2.57 -15.69 -27.95
N ASP A 393 -1.79 -16.37 -27.11
CA ASP A 393 -1.24 -17.70 -27.42
C ASP A 393 -2.34 -18.73 -27.70
N LYS A 394 -3.46 -18.65 -26.98
CA LYS A 394 -4.61 -19.56 -27.13
C LYS A 394 -5.55 -19.15 -28.27
N SER A 395 -5.46 -17.91 -28.72
CA SER A 395 -6.32 -17.33 -29.75
C SER A 395 -5.46 -16.56 -30.76
N PRO A 396 -4.80 -17.24 -31.72
CA PRO A 396 -3.82 -16.62 -32.62
C PRO A 396 -4.34 -15.47 -33.48
N LEU A 397 -5.67 -15.32 -33.59
CA LEU A 397 -6.34 -14.24 -34.32
C LEU A 397 -6.53 -12.96 -33.48
N LYS A 398 -6.23 -13.01 -32.18
CA LYS A 398 -6.37 -11.89 -31.24
C LYS A 398 -5.02 -11.21 -31.03
N ASN A 399 -4.97 -9.92 -31.32
CA ASN A 399 -3.84 -9.01 -31.09
C ASN A 399 -4.34 -7.71 -30.44
N SER A 400 -3.44 -6.79 -30.09
CA SER A 400 -3.75 -5.50 -29.42
C SER A 400 -4.92 -4.73 -30.07
N HIS A 401 -5.09 -4.83 -31.39
CA HIS A 401 -6.14 -4.14 -32.14
C HIS A 401 -7.50 -4.87 -32.17
N ASN A 402 -7.56 -6.16 -31.83
CA ASN A 402 -8.74 -7.01 -31.98
C ASN A 402 -9.34 -7.49 -30.63
N PHE A 403 -8.86 -6.98 -29.50
CA PHE A 403 -9.47 -7.20 -28.18
C PHE A 403 -10.79 -6.42 -28.06
N ASN A 404 -11.82 -7.06 -27.53
CA ASN A 404 -13.08 -6.41 -27.16
C ASN A 404 -13.24 -6.34 -25.63
N ASP A 405 -14.25 -5.59 -25.17
CA ASP A 405 -14.53 -5.41 -23.75
C ASP A 405 -14.77 -6.73 -22.99
N LYS A 406 -15.33 -7.75 -23.64
CA LYS A 406 -15.57 -9.07 -23.01
C LYS A 406 -14.27 -9.85 -22.81
N ASP A 407 -13.33 -9.72 -23.73
CA ASP A 407 -11.99 -10.32 -23.62
C ASP A 407 -11.27 -9.72 -22.40
N TYR A 408 -11.29 -8.39 -22.29
CA TYR A 408 -10.75 -7.67 -21.13
C TYR A 408 -11.45 -8.05 -19.83
N GLU A 409 -12.77 -8.11 -19.81
CA GLU A 409 -13.53 -8.52 -18.62
C GLU A 409 -13.14 -9.93 -18.16
N THR A 410 -12.93 -10.86 -19.08
CA THR A 410 -12.50 -12.23 -18.79
C THR A 410 -11.11 -12.26 -18.15
N ILE A 411 -10.17 -11.47 -18.67
CA ILE A 411 -8.82 -11.34 -18.11
C ILE A 411 -8.87 -10.71 -16.72
N LEU A 412 -9.58 -9.58 -16.59
CA LEU A 412 -9.66 -8.85 -15.32
C LEU A 412 -10.37 -9.65 -14.23
N LYS A 413 -11.34 -10.50 -14.57
CA LYS A 413 -11.95 -11.44 -13.60
C LYS A 413 -10.92 -12.40 -13.01
N LYS A 414 -10.01 -12.95 -13.82
CA LYS A 414 -8.92 -13.82 -13.32
C LYS A 414 -7.96 -13.05 -12.42
N VAL A 415 -7.53 -11.87 -12.85
CA VAL A 415 -6.63 -11.00 -12.07
C VAL A 415 -7.27 -10.57 -10.75
N ALA A 416 -8.58 -10.29 -10.74
CA ALA A 416 -9.33 -9.91 -9.55
C ALA A 416 -9.32 -11.01 -8.48
N THR A 417 -9.30 -12.29 -8.85
CA THR A 417 -9.18 -13.42 -7.93
C THR A 417 -7.83 -13.43 -7.20
N PHE A 418 -6.72 -13.24 -7.93
CA PHE A 418 -5.38 -13.19 -7.31
C PHE A 418 -5.15 -11.95 -6.46
N THR A 419 -5.83 -10.86 -6.80
CA THR A 419 -5.57 -9.55 -6.19
C THR A 419 -6.63 -9.15 -5.16
N ASP A 420 -7.69 -9.93 -4.98
CA ASP A 420 -8.81 -9.61 -4.08
C ASP A 420 -9.44 -8.22 -4.39
N HIS A 421 -9.86 -8.05 -5.65
CA HIS A 421 -10.70 -6.92 -6.06
C HIS A 421 -12.17 -7.33 -6.12
N LYS A 422 -13.05 -6.52 -5.50
CA LYS A 422 -14.50 -6.75 -5.52
C LYS A 422 -15.10 -6.52 -6.91
N ASP A 423 -14.60 -5.50 -7.61
CA ASP A 423 -15.05 -5.14 -8.95
C ASP A 423 -13.88 -5.27 -9.93
N PRO A 424 -13.93 -6.19 -10.90
CA PRO A 424 -12.92 -6.29 -11.95
C PRO A 424 -12.72 -5.00 -12.73
N LYS A 425 -13.75 -4.14 -12.89
CA LYS A 425 -13.64 -2.87 -13.62
C LYS A 425 -12.67 -1.88 -12.96
N SER A 426 -12.43 -2.04 -11.66
CA SER A 426 -11.40 -1.26 -10.95
C SER A 426 -9.97 -1.54 -11.43
N LEU A 427 -9.78 -2.56 -12.26
CA LEU A 427 -8.52 -2.95 -12.87
C LEU A 427 -8.34 -2.47 -14.32
N ASN A 428 -9.31 -1.74 -14.89
CA ASN A 428 -9.25 -1.31 -16.29
C ASN A 428 -8.00 -0.46 -16.58
N ASP A 429 -7.63 0.45 -15.68
CA ASP A 429 -6.47 1.33 -15.84
C ASP A 429 -5.13 0.55 -16.03
N TYR A 430 -5.09 -0.74 -15.70
CA TYR A 430 -3.90 -1.57 -15.87
C TYR A 430 -3.79 -2.23 -17.26
N ILE A 431 -4.87 -2.20 -18.06
CA ILE A 431 -4.85 -2.70 -19.44
C ILE A 431 -3.93 -1.83 -20.30
N ASP A 432 -4.14 -0.51 -20.26
CA ASP A 432 -3.35 0.44 -21.05
C ASP A 432 -1.87 0.36 -20.67
N LEU A 433 -1.58 0.30 -19.35
CA LEU A 433 -0.22 0.13 -18.83
C LEU A 433 0.42 -1.20 -19.27
N ALA A 434 -0.38 -2.26 -19.37
CA ALA A 434 0.10 -3.57 -19.79
C ALA A 434 0.46 -3.57 -21.28
N TRP A 435 -0.36 -2.97 -22.14
CA TRP A 435 -0.08 -2.80 -23.56
C TRP A 435 1.13 -1.91 -23.81
N GLU A 436 1.21 -0.76 -23.15
CA GLU A 436 2.36 0.14 -23.26
C GLU A 436 3.67 -0.59 -22.95
N GLU A 437 3.69 -1.40 -21.89
CA GLU A 437 4.87 -2.20 -21.57
C GLU A 437 5.11 -3.33 -22.59
N LEU A 438 4.07 -4.02 -23.08
CA LEU A 438 4.21 -5.11 -24.07
C LEU A 438 4.72 -4.60 -25.43
N ASP A 439 4.23 -3.47 -25.92
CA ASP A 439 4.67 -2.85 -27.18
C ASP A 439 6.18 -2.50 -27.12
N VAL A 440 6.65 -2.01 -25.96
CA VAL A 440 8.09 -1.77 -25.71
C VAL A 440 8.89 -3.08 -25.73
N PHE A 441 8.31 -4.21 -25.28
CA PHE A 441 8.95 -5.52 -25.32
C PHE A 441 8.97 -6.14 -26.74
N GLU A 442 7.97 -5.89 -27.57
CA GLU A 442 7.88 -6.42 -28.94
C GLU A 442 8.98 -5.81 -29.84
N TYR A 443 9.18 -4.49 -29.77
CA TYR A 443 10.28 -3.80 -30.46
C TYR A 443 11.67 -4.31 -30.03
N ALA A 444 11.87 -4.57 -28.73
CA ALA A 444 13.14 -5.10 -28.21
C ALA A 444 13.40 -6.56 -28.64
N TYR A 445 12.36 -7.36 -28.82
CA TYR A 445 12.48 -8.75 -29.25
C TYR A 445 12.74 -8.85 -30.75
N GLU A 446 12.07 -8.05 -31.58
CA GLU A 446 12.31 -8.03 -33.03
C GLU A 446 13.74 -7.57 -33.35
N VAL A 447 14.23 -6.50 -32.71
CA VAL A 447 15.61 -6.02 -32.89
C VAL A 447 16.63 -7.06 -32.42
N ARG A 448 16.40 -7.73 -31.28
CA ARG A 448 17.31 -8.78 -30.79
C ARG A 448 17.29 -10.04 -31.65
N ASN A 449 16.13 -10.44 -32.14
CA ASN A 449 15.98 -11.62 -33.00
C ASN A 449 16.59 -11.36 -34.38
N LEU A 450 16.45 -10.14 -34.91
CA LEU A 450 17.12 -9.67 -36.12
C LEU A 450 18.64 -9.66 -35.94
N HIS A 451 19.14 -9.09 -34.84
CA HIS A 451 20.57 -9.08 -34.51
C HIS A 451 21.15 -10.50 -34.36
N ASN A 452 20.43 -11.42 -33.70
CA ASN A 452 20.85 -12.82 -33.58
C ASN A 452 20.86 -13.55 -34.94
N ARG A 453 19.93 -13.24 -35.84
CA ARG A 453 19.87 -13.80 -37.20
C ARG A 453 21.02 -13.27 -38.06
N PHE A 454 21.35 -11.98 -37.97
CA PHE A 454 22.54 -11.42 -38.65
C PHE A 454 23.84 -12.06 -38.15
N ASN A 455 24.00 -12.22 -36.83
CA ASN A 455 25.15 -12.91 -36.26
C ASN A 455 25.23 -14.39 -36.70
N ALA A 456 24.10 -15.07 -36.89
CA ALA A 456 24.06 -16.42 -37.42
C ALA A 456 24.44 -16.49 -38.91
N ILE A 457 24.00 -15.51 -39.71
CA ILE A 457 24.38 -15.39 -41.13
C ILE A 457 25.88 -15.15 -41.27
N SER A 458 26.46 -14.23 -40.49
CA SER A 458 27.91 -13.99 -40.51
C SER A 458 28.71 -15.25 -40.16
N LYS A 459 28.27 -16.03 -39.16
CA LYS A 459 28.90 -17.32 -38.84
C LYS A 459 28.80 -18.34 -39.97
N LEU A 460 27.62 -18.50 -40.57
CA LEU A 460 27.41 -19.42 -41.69
C LEU A 460 28.25 -19.04 -42.92
N VAL A 461 28.41 -17.74 -43.19
CA VAL A 461 29.28 -17.23 -44.26
C VAL A 461 30.75 -17.54 -43.97
N SER A 462 31.20 -17.34 -42.72
CA SER A 462 32.56 -17.69 -42.31
C SER A 462 32.83 -19.19 -42.44
N ASP A 463 31.89 -20.03 -42.04
CA ASP A 463 31.99 -21.49 -42.14
C ASP A 463 31.99 -21.96 -43.60
N ALA A 464 31.12 -21.39 -44.44
CA ALA A 464 31.10 -21.66 -45.89
C ALA A 464 32.43 -21.26 -46.54
N ARG A 465 33.04 -20.15 -46.13
CA ARG A 465 34.36 -19.72 -46.59
C ARG A 465 35.46 -20.70 -46.20
N ALA A 466 35.41 -21.22 -44.97
CA ALA A 466 36.38 -22.22 -44.50
C ALA A 466 36.27 -23.51 -45.31
N GLN A 467 35.05 -23.99 -45.56
CA GLN A 467 34.79 -25.18 -46.37
C GLN A 467 35.20 -25.00 -47.83
N ILE A 468 34.97 -23.82 -48.43
CA ILE A 468 35.41 -23.51 -49.80
C ILE A 468 36.95 -23.53 -49.91
N LYS A 469 37.67 -23.09 -48.87
CA LYS A 469 39.15 -23.15 -48.85
C LYS A 469 39.70 -24.58 -48.75
N GLU A 470 38.92 -25.52 -48.25
CA GLU A 470 39.30 -26.94 -48.17
C GLU A 470 39.04 -27.71 -49.47
N LEU A 471 38.31 -27.13 -50.43
CA LEU A 471 38.05 -27.73 -51.73
C LEU A 471 39.19 -27.38 -52.72
N ASN A 472 39.80 -28.40 -53.33
CA ASN A 472 40.89 -28.30 -54.31
C ASN A 472 40.41 -27.75 -55.69
N TYR A 473 39.83 -26.55 -55.72
CA TYR A 473 39.49 -25.83 -56.97
C TYR A 473 40.53 -24.75 -57.30
N SER A 474 40.57 -24.33 -58.57
CA SER A 474 41.46 -23.27 -59.00
C SER A 474 41.07 -21.93 -58.37
N GLU A 475 42.05 -21.16 -57.92
CA GLU A 475 41.86 -19.88 -57.22
C GLU A 475 41.10 -18.84 -58.07
N ALA A 476 41.13 -18.99 -59.40
CA ALA A 476 40.42 -18.12 -60.34
C ALA A 476 38.91 -18.39 -60.38
N ASP A 477 38.47 -19.63 -60.17
CA ASP A 477 37.06 -20.03 -60.23
C ASP A 477 36.31 -19.72 -58.91
N LEU A 478 37.03 -19.68 -57.79
CA LEU A 478 36.46 -19.42 -56.45
C LEU A 478 36.38 -17.94 -56.08
N LYS A 479 37.13 -17.08 -56.76
CA LYS A 479 37.22 -15.64 -56.46
C LYS A 479 35.88 -14.90 -56.47
N PRO A 480 34.98 -15.09 -57.46
CA PRO A 480 33.68 -14.39 -57.48
C PRO A 480 32.76 -14.81 -56.34
N ILE A 481 32.86 -16.07 -55.90
CA ILE A 481 32.04 -16.63 -54.81
C ILE A 481 32.52 -16.06 -53.47
N ILE A 482 33.84 -15.98 -53.26
CA ILE A 482 34.43 -15.41 -52.05
C ILE A 482 34.12 -13.90 -51.95
N GLU A 483 34.17 -13.16 -53.07
CA GLU A 483 33.82 -11.73 -53.10
C GLU A 483 32.35 -11.47 -52.76
N ASN A 484 31.41 -12.28 -53.28
CA ASN A 484 29.99 -12.18 -52.93
C ASN A 484 29.72 -12.53 -51.45
N LEU A 485 30.42 -13.52 -50.89
CA LEU A 485 30.32 -13.87 -49.48
C LEU A 485 30.83 -12.73 -48.58
N ASN A 486 31.93 -12.06 -48.96
CA ASN A 486 32.44 -10.90 -48.24
C ASN A 486 31.45 -9.71 -48.29
N ALA A 487 30.81 -9.47 -49.44
CA ALA A 487 29.79 -8.41 -49.55
C ALA A 487 28.54 -8.67 -48.68
N ILE A 488 28.11 -9.93 -48.55
CA ILE A 488 27.01 -10.32 -47.66
C ILE A 488 27.40 -10.15 -46.18
N GLU A 489 28.65 -10.46 -45.83
CA GLU A 489 29.18 -10.27 -44.47
C GLU A 489 29.29 -8.77 -44.10
N GLU A 490 29.76 -7.92 -45.02
CA GLU A 490 29.86 -6.46 -44.79
C GLU A 490 28.48 -5.80 -44.65
N GLU A 491 27.51 -6.10 -45.51
CA GLU A 491 26.14 -5.57 -45.40
C GLU A 491 25.43 -6.04 -44.12
N SER A 492 25.69 -7.28 -43.67
CA SER A 492 25.19 -7.80 -42.40
C SER A 492 25.77 -7.06 -41.19
N ASN A 493 27.02 -6.57 -41.28
CA ASN A 493 27.70 -5.88 -40.18
C ASN A 493 27.34 -4.39 -40.11
N LEU A 494 27.08 -3.73 -41.24
CA LEU A 494 26.63 -2.33 -41.31
C LEU A 494 25.26 -2.08 -40.64
N LEU A 495 24.43 -3.11 -40.51
CA LEU A 495 23.12 -3.07 -39.86
C LEU A 495 23.19 -3.36 -38.35
N VAL A 496 24.36 -3.74 -37.83
CA VAL A 496 24.59 -4.09 -36.42
C VAL A 496 25.16 -2.93 -35.60
N ASP A 497 25.87 -1.99 -36.25
CA ASP A 497 26.58 -0.87 -35.61
C ASP A 497 25.80 0.48 -35.65
N LYS A 498 24.50 0.47 -35.94
CA LYS A 498 23.57 1.61 -35.79
C LYS A 498 22.49 1.28 -34.77
#